data_AF-A0A7X6WZV4-F1
#
_entry.id   AF-A0A7X6WZV4-F1
#
_cell.length_a   1.000
_cell.length_b   1.000
_cell.length_c   1.000
_cell.angle_alpha   90.00
_cell.angle_beta   90.00
_cell.angle_gamma   90.00
#
_symmetry.space_group_name_H-M   'P 1'
#
loop_
_entity.id
_entity.type
_entity.pdbx_description
1 polymer ?
#
loop_
_entity_poly.entity_id
_entity_poly.type
_entity_poly.pdbx_seq_one_letter_code
_entity_poly.pdbx_strand_id
1 'polypeptide(L)' 'FPALTGDNAVVLGPMKEQIDIVLNGREGTAMAPFRDLLNDVEIASVITYTRHAWGHKGMGSDPVIQPADVTAQR' A
#
# COMPACT_ATOMS: atom_id res chain seq x y z
N PHE A 1 11.04 12.08 2.55
CA PHE A 1 9.90 11.23 2.22
C PHE A 1 9.67 11.29 0.72
N PRO A 2 9.51 10.16 0.02
CA PRO A 2 9.16 10.14 -1.40
C PRO A 2 7.70 10.57 -1.61
N ALA A 3 7.40 11.11 -2.80
CA ALA A 3 6.03 11.37 -3.21
C ALA A 3 5.34 10.05 -3.58
N LEU A 4 4.07 9.90 -3.19
CA LEU A 4 3.24 8.77 -3.61
C LEU A 4 2.68 8.96 -5.03
N THR A 5 2.55 10.21 -5.48
CA THR A 5 2.05 10.55 -6.81
C THR A 5 3.03 10.12 -7.91
N GLY A 6 2.55 9.35 -8.89
CA GLY A 6 3.33 8.88 -10.03
C GLY A 6 4.31 7.75 -9.71
N ASP A 7 4.25 7.17 -8.51
CA ASP A 7 5.12 6.06 -8.12
C ASP A 7 4.68 4.74 -8.78
N ASN A 8 5.35 4.40 -9.87
CA ASN A 8 5.10 3.17 -10.64
C ASN A 8 5.78 1.93 -10.05
N ALA A 9 6.68 2.09 -9.07
CA ALA A 9 7.39 0.97 -8.48
C ALA A 9 6.57 0.36 -7.34
N VAL A 10 6.10 1.19 -6.40
CA VAL A 10 5.40 0.72 -5.20
C VAL A 10 3.90 0.98 -5.27
N VAL A 11 3.48 2.24 -5.43
CA VAL A 11 2.05 2.61 -5.35
C VAL A 11 1.24 2.03 -6.52
N LEU A 12 1.70 2.19 -7.75
CA LEU A 12 1.01 1.68 -8.95
C LEU A 12 1.58 0.33 -9.44
N GLY A 13 2.62 -0.16 -8.77
CA GLY A 13 3.20 -1.48 -9.01
C GLY A 13 2.36 -2.63 -8.42
N PRO A 14 2.91 -3.85 -8.41
CA PRO A 14 2.27 -5.02 -7.82
C PRO A 14 1.89 -4.78 -6.36
N MET A 15 0.69 -5.21 -5.95
CA MET A 15 0.17 -4.94 -4.60
C MET A 15 1.06 -5.44 -3.46
N LYS A 16 1.81 -6.53 -3.70
CA LYS A 16 2.63 -7.18 -2.69
C LYS A 16 3.64 -6.23 -2.04
N GLU A 17 4.34 -5.43 -2.84
CA GLU A 17 5.40 -4.57 -2.33
C GLU A 17 4.84 -3.44 -1.46
N GLN A 18 3.73 -2.83 -1.88
CA GLN A 18 3.09 -1.78 -1.08
C GLN A 18 2.48 -2.33 0.22
N ILE A 19 1.86 -3.51 0.18
CA ILE A 19 1.32 -4.17 1.38
C ILE A 19 2.44 -4.48 2.37
N ASP A 20 3.55 -5.05 1.91
CA ASP A 20 4.72 -5.36 2.74
C ASP A 20 5.28 -4.12 3.44
N ILE A 21 5.46 -3.02 2.69
CA ILE A 21 5.97 -1.76 3.23
C ILE A 21 5.00 -1.15 4.27
N VAL A 22 3.68 -1.25 4.07
CA VAL A 22 2.71 -0.73 5.06
C VAL A 22 2.68 -1.60 6.31
N LEU A 23 2.77 -2.93 6.16
CA LEU A 23 2.83 -3.85 7.30
C LEU A 23 4.13 -3.66 8.10
N ASN A 24 5.26 -3.70 7.42
CA ASN A 24 6.57 -3.89 8.05
C ASN A 24 7.40 -2.58 8.13
N GLY A 25 6.90 -1.49 7.55
CA GLY A 25 7.65 -0.25 7.41
C GLY A 25 8.73 -0.37 6.35
N ARG A 26 9.70 0.54 6.38
CA ARG A 26 10.84 0.50 5.46
C ARG A 26 12.14 0.81 6.18
N GLU A 27 13.01 -0.19 6.25
CA GLU A 27 14.32 -0.10 6.90
C GLU A 27 15.14 1.07 6.34
N GLY A 28 15.89 1.75 7.21
CA GLY A 28 16.69 2.93 6.85
C GLY A 28 15.87 4.19 6.55
N THR A 29 14.56 4.18 6.81
CA THR A 29 13.68 5.35 6.65
C THR A 29 12.86 5.62 7.92
N ALA A 30 12.15 6.74 7.95
CA ALA A 30 11.22 7.07 9.03
C ALA A 30 9.83 6.42 8.88
N MET A 31 9.64 5.52 7.90
CA MET A 31 8.35 4.85 7.70
C MET A 31 8.21 3.68 8.69
N ALA A 32 7.37 3.88 9.70
CA ALA A 32 7.06 2.88 10.73
C ALA A 32 6.16 1.75 10.19
N PRO A 33 6.21 0.55 10.80
CA PRO A 33 5.25 -0.52 10.55
C PRO A 33 3.86 -0.18 11.09
N PHE A 34 2.81 -0.55 10.35
CA PHE A 34 1.40 -0.40 10.78
C PHE A 34 0.71 -1.72 11.06
N ARG A 35 1.42 -2.85 10.92
CA ARG A 35 0.90 -4.20 11.12
C ARG A 35 0.07 -4.35 12.41
N ASP A 36 0.57 -3.88 13.54
CA ASP A 36 -0.10 -4.07 14.84
C ASP A 36 -1.01 -2.90 15.23
N LEU A 37 -1.09 -1.86 14.39
CA LEU A 37 -1.87 -0.65 14.64
C LEU A 37 -3.18 -0.63 13.86
N LEU A 38 -3.21 -1.27 12.69
CA LEU A 38 -4.34 -1.27 11.77
C LEU A 38 -4.77 -2.69 11.41
N ASN A 39 -6.07 -2.88 11.25
CA ASN A 39 -6.63 -4.13 10.77
C ASN A 39 -6.55 -4.25 9.23
N ASP A 40 -6.86 -5.43 8.70
CA ASP A 40 -6.74 -5.72 7.26
C ASP A 40 -7.64 -4.85 6.38
N VAL A 41 -8.82 -4.50 6.87
CA VAL A 41 -9.75 -3.63 6.15
C VAL A 41 -9.18 -2.22 6.05
N GLU A 42 -8.63 -1.70 7.14
CA GLU A 42 -8.02 -0.36 7.17
C GLU A 42 -6.80 -0.28 6.25
N ILE A 43 -5.89 -1.26 6.32
CA ILE A 43 -4.70 -1.31 5.46
C ILE A 43 -5.10 -1.42 3.98
N ALA A 44 -6.01 -2.34 3.64
CA ALA A 44 -6.50 -2.50 2.28
C ALA A 44 -7.16 -1.21 1.75
N SER A 45 -7.92 -0.52 2.61
CA SER A 45 -8.62 0.72 2.26
C SER A 45 -7.64 1.87 1.99
N VAL A 46 -6.63 2.05 2.85
CA VAL A 46 -5.61 3.09 2.67
C VAL A 46 -4.80 2.84 1.40
N ILE A 47 -4.39 1.60 1.16
CA ILE A 47 -3.64 1.25 -0.06
C ILE A 47 -4.50 1.51 -1.30
N THR A 48 -5.75 1.02 -1.31
CA THR A 48 -6.70 1.28 -2.41
C THR A 48 -6.89 2.78 -2.64
N TYR A 49 -7.00 3.58 -1.57
CA TYR A 49 -7.09 5.03 -1.68
C TYR A 49 -5.87 5.61 -2.39
N THR A 50 -4.64 5.24 -2.00
CA THR A 50 -3.42 5.75 -2.65
C THR A 50 -3.34 5.41 -4.15
N ARG A 51 -3.91 4.27 -4.56
CA ARG A 51 -3.98 3.82 -5.96
C ARG A 51 -5.03 4.58 -6.79
N HIS A 52 -5.97 5.25 -6.15
CA HIS A 52 -7.02 6.03 -6.81
C HIS A 52 -6.81 7.56 -6.68
N ALA A 53 -6.13 7.98 -5.63
CA ALA A 53 -5.86 9.39 -5.34
C ALA A 53 -4.87 10.04 -6.33
N TRP A 54 -4.79 11.36 -6.27
CA TRP A 54 -3.79 12.17 -6.99
C TRP A 54 -3.71 11.95 -8.51
N GLY A 55 -4.85 11.61 -9.12
CA GLY A 55 -4.94 11.38 -10.56
C GLY A 55 -4.56 9.96 -10.99
N HIS A 56 -4.21 9.08 -10.06
CA HIS A 56 -3.94 7.67 -10.35
C HIS A 56 -5.19 6.95 -10.86
N LYS A 57 -6.39 7.25 -10.34
CA LYS A 57 -7.67 6.73 -10.85
C LYS A 57 -7.72 5.20 -11.03
N GLY A 58 -7.02 4.43 -10.19
CA GLY A 58 -6.95 2.97 -10.32
C GLY A 58 -6.09 2.52 -11.51
N MET A 59 -5.13 3.33 -11.95
CA MET A 59 -4.08 2.88 -12.85
C MET A 59 -3.10 1.98 -12.09
N GLY A 60 -2.47 1.04 -12.79
CA GLY A 60 -1.53 0.08 -12.19
C GLY A 60 -2.02 -1.36 -12.34
N SER A 61 -1.20 -2.30 -11.84
CA SER A 61 -1.45 -3.75 -11.98
C SER A 61 -2.65 -4.21 -11.15
N ASP A 62 -2.74 -3.70 -9.93
CA ASP A 62 -3.70 -4.14 -8.91
C ASP A 62 -4.40 -2.91 -8.32
N PRO A 63 -5.47 -2.38 -8.94
CA PRO A 63 -6.03 -1.09 -8.56
C PRO A 63 -6.76 -1.10 -7.20
N VAL A 64 -7.30 -2.24 -6.82
CA VAL A 64 -8.09 -2.42 -5.59
C VAL A 64 -7.46 -3.54 -4.77
N ILE A 65 -7.23 -3.28 -3.49
CA ILE A 65 -6.72 -4.27 -2.54
C ILE A 65 -7.87 -4.77 -1.67
N GLN A 66 -7.99 -6.08 -1.55
CA GLN A 66 -8.96 -6.71 -0.64
C GLN A 66 -8.32 -6.99 0.72
N PRO A 67 -9.10 -7.03 1.81
CA PRO A 67 -8.59 -7.43 3.12
C PRO A 67 -7.89 -8.79 3.08
N ALA A 68 -8.38 -9.74 2.27
CA ALA A 68 -7.78 -11.06 2.11
C ALA A 68 -6.35 -11.03 1.54
N ASP A 69 -6.03 -10.05 0.67
CA ASP A 69 -4.69 -9.86 0.12
C ASP A 69 -3.69 -9.41 1.20
N VAL A 70 -4.18 -8.63 2.16
CA VAL A 70 -3.42 -8.20 3.34
C VAL A 70 -3.26 -9.37 4.32
N THR A 71 -4.33 -10.10 4.61
CA THR A 71 -4.28 -11.29 5.46
C THR A 71 -3.27 -12.32 4.93
N ALA A 72 -3.22 -12.53 3.61
CA ALA A 72 -2.28 -13.45 2.97
C ALA A 72 -0.80 -13.06 3.10
N GLN A 73 -0.51 -11.80 3.45
CA GLN A 73 0.85 -11.26 3.62
C GLN A 73 1.21 -10.99 5.08
N ARG A 74 0.30 -11.27 6.01
CA ARG A 74 0.62 -11.21 7.42
C ARG A 74 1.53 -12.36 7.81
#